data_AF-A0A3M2M430-F1
#
_entry.id   AF-A0A3M2M430-F1
#
_cell.length_a   1.000
_cell.length_b   1.000
_cell.length_c   1.000
_cell.angle_alpha   90.00
_cell.angle_beta   90.00
_cell.angle_gamma   90.00
#
_symmetry.space_group_name_H-M   'P 1'
#
loop_
_entity.id
_entity.type
_entity.pdbx_description
1 polymer ?
#
loop_
_entity_poly.entity_id
_entity_poly.type
_entity_poly.pdbx_seq_one_letter_code
_entity_poly.pdbx_strand_id
1 'polypeptide(L)'
;MRIEGRDPRDTRWEDDDAVYRVSFWDRRVNVADEYEVRGADVEEVLGWARERAAADGLAFTLWALVDDGVQGPGLVRLAGVAGDPFAQPNEARGDRADVADVDEAAPTGE
;
A
#
# COMPACT_ATOMS: atom_id res chain seq x y z
N MET A 1 1.14 12.56 -13.34
CA MET A 1 0.81 11.76 -14.54
C MET A 1 1.66 12.25 -15.69
N ARG A 2 2.30 11.34 -16.45
CA ARG A 2 3.08 11.63 -17.67
C ARG A 2 2.59 10.69 -18.76
N ILE A 3 2.39 11.20 -19.97
CA ILE A 3 1.83 10.45 -21.11
C ILE A 3 2.84 10.49 -22.25
N GLU A 4 3.17 9.33 -22.81
CA GLU A 4 4.12 9.21 -23.92
C GLU A 4 3.59 8.21 -24.95
N GLY A 5 3.88 8.45 -26.22
CA GLY A 5 3.67 7.44 -27.26
C GLY A 5 4.65 6.29 -27.08
N ARG A 6 4.18 5.07 -27.37
CA ARG A 6 4.98 3.84 -27.40
C ARG A 6 4.75 3.11 -28.72
N ASP A 7 5.78 2.45 -29.23
CA ASP A 7 5.63 1.55 -30.37
C ASP A 7 5.09 0.22 -29.83
N PRO A 8 3.93 -0.28 -30.28
CA PRO A 8 3.39 -1.54 -29.77
C PRO A 8 4.35 -2.73 -29.92
N ARG A 9 5.36 -2.64 -30.81
CA ARG A 9 6.40 -3.68 -30.98
C ARG A 9 7.43 -3.71 -29.85
N ASP A 10 7.37 -2.79 -28.89
CA ASP A 10 8.28 -2.76 -27.73
C ASP A 10 7.88 -3.75 -26.62
N THR A 11 6.66 -4.31 -26.71
CA THR A 11 6.09 -5.23 -25.73
C THR A 11 6.32 -6.67 -26.18
N ARG A 12 6.78 -7.53 -25.24
CA ARG A 12 7.22 -8.90 -25.54
C ARG A 12 6.20 -9.98 -25.20
N TRP A 13 5.23 -9.64 -24.37
CA TRP A 13 4.22 -10.58 -23.87
C TRP A 13 2.99 -9.78 -23.42
N GLU A 14 1.85 -10.45 -23.47
CA GLU A 14 0.55 -9.97 -23.02
C GLU A 14 -0.14 -11.16 -22.34
N ASP A 15 -0.97 -10.88 -21.34
CA ASP A 15 -1.77 -11.89 -20.63
C ASP A 15 -3.19 -11.34 -20.45
N ASP A 16 -4.14 -12.02 -21.08
CA ASP A 16 -5.56 -11.66 -21.05
C ASP A 16 -6.26 -12.21 -19.80
N ASP A 17 -5.67 -13.18 -19.10
CA ASP A 17 -6.24 -13.88 -17.95
C ASP A 17 -5.65 -13.37 -16.63
N ALA A 18 -5.64 -12.04 -16.46
CA ALA A 18 -5.09 -11.39 -15.28
C ALA A 18 -5.71 -11.91 -13.97
N VAL A 19 -4.85 -12.20 -12.99
CA VAL A 19 -5.25 -12.58 -11.64
C VAL A 19 -5.09 -11.38 -10.73
N TYR A 20 -6.13 -11.06 -9.96
CA TYR A 20 -6.11 -9.95 -9.02
C TYR A 20 -6.09 -10.45 -7.59
N ARG A 21 -5.45 -9.67 -6.71
CA ARG A 21 -5.56 -9.84 -5.26
C ARG A 21 -6.14 -8.58 -4.64
N VAL A 22 -7.15 -8.75 -3.81
CA VAL A 22 -7.78 -7.65 -3.06
C VAL A 22 -7.63 -7.91 -1.59
N SER A 23 -6.96 -7.00 -0.89
CA SER A 23 -6.86 -7.00 0.55
C SER A 23 -7.81 -5.94 1.10
N PHE A 24 -8.69 -6.31 2.03
CA PHE A 24 -9.53 -5.41 2.80
C PHE A 24 -8.95 -5.25 4.19
N TRP A 25 -8.97 -4.02 4.70
CA TRP A 25 -8.34 -3.65 5.96
C TRP A 25 -9.39 -3.07 6.88
N ASP A 26 -9.71 -3.80 7.96
CA ASP A 26 -10.46 -3.24 9.08
C ASP A 26 -9.49 -2.61 10.08
N ARG A 27 -9.32 -1.29 9.95
CA ARG A 27 -8.46 -0.51 10.84
C ARG A 27 -8.99 -0.39 12.26
N ARG A 28 -10.29 -0.66 12.48
CA ARG A 28 -10.93 -0.55 13.80
C ARG A 28 -10.50 -1.71 14.70
N VAL A 29 -10.31 -2.88 14.09
CA VAL A 29 -9.94 -4.12 14.81
C VAL A 29 -8.58 -4.67 14.38
N ASN A 30 -7.86 -4.00 13.49
CA ASN A 30 -6.53 -4.36 13.02
C ASN A 30 -6.48 -5.76 12.36
N VAL A 31 -7.46 -6.04 11.49
CA VAL A 31 -7.60 -7.33 10.76
C VAL A 31 -7.62 -7.08 9.26
N ALA A 32 -7.14 -8.07 8.51
CA ALA A 32 -7.15 -8.08 7.06
C ALA A 32 -7.85 -9.33 6.52
N ASP A 33 -8.62 -9.15 5.45
CA ASP A 33 -9.17 -10.25 4.64
C ASP A 33 -8.64 -10.13 3.20
N GLU A 34 -8.19 -11.25 2.63
CA GLU A 34 -7.62 -11.28 1.29
C GLU A 34 -8.42 -12.20 0.36
N TYR A 35 -8.59 -11.75 -0.88
CA TYR A 35 -9.31 -12.45 -1.93
C TYR A 35 -8.48 -12.50 -3.20
N GLU A 36 -8.45 -13.66 -3.84
CA GLU A 36 -7.97 -13.82 -5.21
C GLU A 36 -9.16 -13.80 -6.17
N VAL A 37 -9.08 -13.01 -7.22
CA VAL A 37 -10.13 -12.84 -8.23
C VAL A 37 -9.55 -13.18 -9.60
N ARG A 38 -10.28 -13.99 -10.36
CA ARG A 38 -9.90 -14.50 -11.69
C ARG A 38 -11.08 -14.35 -12.64
N GLY A 39 -10.80 -14.21 -13.93
CA GLY A 39 -11.83 -14.16 -14.97
C GLY A 39 -12.73 -12.93 -14.89
N ALA A 40 -12.18 -11.80 -14.45
CA ALA A 40 -12.88 -10.53 -14.34
C ALA A 40 -11.98 -9.41 -14.86
N ASP A 41 -12.58 -8.37 -15.45
CA ASP A 41 -11.83 -7.18 -15.86
C ASP A 41 -11.47 -6.31 -14.64
N VAL A 42 -10.40 -5.52 -14.78
CA VAL A 42 -9.93 -4.63 -13.70
C VAL A 42 -11.04 -3.69 -13.20
N GLU A 43 -11.92 -3.23 -14.08
CA GLU A 43 -13.03 -2.34 -13.73
C GLU A 43 -14.09 -3.05 -12.88
N GLU A 44 -14.38 -4.32 -13.17
CA GLU A 44 -15.33 -5.13 -12.41
C GLU A 44 -14.82 -5.41 -11.00
N VAL A 45 -13.55 -5.82 -10.88
CA VAL A 45 -12.92 -6.07 -9.57
C VAL A 45 -12.86 -4.78 -8.75
N LEU A 46 -12.56 -3.65 -9.39
CA LEU A 46 -12.50 -2.36 -8.74
C LEU A 46 -13.89 -1.88 -8.27
N GLY A 47 -14.93 -2.11 -9.07
CA GLY A 47 -16.31 -1.83 -8.70
C GLY A 47 -16.73 -2.63 -7.47
N TRP A 48 -16.55 -3.95 -7.52
CA TRP A 48 -16.81 -4.85 -6.40
C TRP A 48 -16.06 -4.44 -5.12
N ALA A 49 -14.75 -4.16 -5.24
CA ALA A 49 -13.94 -3.80 -4.08
C ALA A 49 -14.41 -2.49 -3.42
N ARG A 50 -14.80 -1.49 -4.21
CA ARG A 50 -15.33 -0.22 -3.70
C ARG A 50 -16.66 -0.41 -2.99
N GLU A 51 -17.57 -1.18 -3.57
CA GLU A 51 -18.88 -1.46 -2.99
C GLU A 51 -18.76 -2.16 -1.64
N ARG A 52 -17.94 -3.22 -1.58
CA ARG A 52 -17.68 -3.96 -0.35
C ARG A 52 -17.02 -3.09 0.71
N ALA A 53 -15.96 -2.35 0.34
CA ALA A 53 -15.26 -1.46 1.27
C ALA A 53 -16.20 -0.40 1.84
N ALA A 54 -17.09 0.16 1.02
CA ALA A 54 -18.08 1.13 1.47
C ALA A 54 -19.14 0.53 2.41
N ALA A 55 -19.62 -0.69 2.12
CA ALA A 55 -20.63 -1.37 2.92
C ALA A 55 -20.14 -1.65 4.35
N ASP A 56 -18.90 -2.10 4.49
CA ASP A 56 -18.34 -2.53 5.78
C ASP A 56 -17.50 -1.43 6.46
N GLY A 57 -17.26 -0.31 5.76
CA GLY A 57 -16.40 0.77 6.22
C GLY A 57 -14.92 0.38 6.30
N LEU A 58 -14.49 -0.49 5.38
CA LEU A 58 -13.13 -1.00 5.26
C LEU A 58 -12.30 -0.11 4.33
N ALA A 59 -10.99 -0.13 4.48
CA ALA A 59 -10.09 0.28 3.41
C ALA A 59 -9.77 -0.93 2.52
N PHE A 60 -9.33 -0.71 1.28
CA PHE A 60 -8.88 -1.81 0.43
C PHE A 60 -7.59 -1.45 -0.31
N THR A 61 -6.89 -2.49 -0.77
CA THR A 61 -5.81 -2.38 -1.76
C THR A 61 -6.02 -3.45 -2.84
N LEU A 62 -5.97 -3.04 -4.10
CA LEU A 62 -6.10 -3.92 -5.27
C LEU A 62 -4.74 -4.08 -5.94
N TRP A 63 -4.38 -5.33 -6.20
CA TRP A 63 -3.14 -5.74 -6.84
C TRP A 63 -3.44 -6.57 -8.10
N ALA A 64 -2.63 -6.41 -9.14
CA ALA A 64 -2.44 -7.44 -10.16
C ALA A 64 -1.34 -8.39 -9.70
N LEU A 65 -1.61 -9.68 -9.74
CA LEU A 65 -0.59 -10.72 -9.60
C LEU A 65 0.10 -10.87 -10.95
N VAL A 66 1.42 -10.71 -10.95
CA VAL A 66 2.26 -10.86 -12.13
C VAL A 66 3.32 -11.92 -11.85
N ASP A 67 3.63 -12.77 -12.82
CA ASP A 67 4.76 -13.68 -12.73
C ASP A 67 5.75 -13.32 -13.84
N ASP A 68 6.93 -12.84 -13.46
CA ASP A 68 7.97 -12.46 -14.43
C ASP A 68 8.84 -13.67 -14.85
N GLY A 69 8.57 -14.86 -14.29
CA GLY A 69 9.30 -16.11 -14.54
C GLY A 69 10.75 -16.13 -14.03
N VAL A 70 11.27 -15.02 -13.49
CA VAL A 70 12.67 -14.86 -13.05
C VAL A 70 12.74 -14.71 -11.53
N GLN A 71 11.93 -13.82 -10.98
CA GLN A 71 11.76 -13.55 -9.55
C GLN A 71 10.55 -14.31 -8.97
N GLY A 72 9.67 -14.82 -9.84
CA GLY A 72 8.45 -15.52 -9.47
C GLY A 72 7.27 -14.56 -9.27
N PRO A 73 6.23 -14.97 -8.52
CA PRO A 73 5.01 -14.18 -8.38
C PRO A 73 5.24 -12.88 -7.60
N GLY A 74 4.88 -11.76 -8.21
CA GLY A 74 4.90 -10.42 -7.67
C GLY A 74 3.54 -9.73 -7.73
N LEU A 75 3.43 -8.59 -7.04
CA LEU A 75 2.20 -7.79 -6.98
C LEU A 75 2.44 -6.38 -7.49
N VAL A 76 1.61 -5.94 -8.43
CA VAL A 76 1.58 -4.56 -8.92
C VAL A 76 0.35 -3.86 -8.36
N ARG A 77 0.54 -2.76 -7.62
CA ARG A 77 -0.58 -2.02 -7.04
C ARG A 77 -1.37 -1.30 -8.13
N LEU A 78 -2.67 -1.52 -8.18
CA LEU A 78 -3.57 -0.85 -9.12
C LEU A 78 -4.33 0.29 -8.44
N ALA A 79 -4.86 0.05 -7.23
CA ALA A 79 -5.70 1.02 -6.53
C ALA A 79 -5.70 0.81 -5.00
N GLY A 80 -6.33 1.75 -4.29
CA GLY A 80 -6.51 1.67 -2.84
C GLY A 80 -5.31 2.20 -2.05
N VAL A 81 -5.20 1.75 -0.79
CA VAL A 81 -4.19 2.23 0.16
C VAL A 81 -2.79 1.84 -0.30
N ALA A 82 -1.85 2.78 -0.20
CA ALA A 82 -0.43 2.56 -0.43
C ALA A 82 0.32 2.51 0.92
N GLY A 83 1.35 1.67 1.01
CA GLY A 83 2.13 1.49 2.24
C GLY A 83 1.41 0.59 3.26
N ASP A 84 1.82 0.70 4.52
CA ASP A 84 1.21 -0.05 5.62
C ASP A 84 -0.21 0.49 5.90
N PRO A 85 -1.26 -0.33 5.71
CA PRO A 85 -2.65 0.08 5.91
C PRO A 85 -3.01 0.29 7.39
N PHE A 86 -2.18 -0.17 8.33
CA PHE A 86 -2.37 -0.06 9.77
C PHE A 86 -1.45 0.98 10.42
N ALA A 87 -0.54 1.59 9.66
CA ALA A 87 0.32 2.66 10.17
C ALA A 87 -0.53 3.80 10.73
N GLN A 88 -0.28 4.15 12.00
CA GLN A 88 -0.89 5.29 12.65
C GLN A 88 -0.38 6.58 11.98
N PRO A 89 -1.21 7.63 11.83
CA PRO A 89 -0.80 8.87 11.15
C PRO A 89 0.30 9.69 11.83
N ASN A 90 0.98 9.20 12.89
CA ASN A 90 2.18 9.86 13.43
C ASN A 90 3.05 8.94 14.31
N GLU A 91 4.02 8.25 13.71
CA GLU A 91 5.25 7.76 14.37
C GLU A 91 6.51 8.44 13.81
N ALA A 92 6.35 9.62 13.19
CA ALA A 92 7.46 10.42 12.64
C ALA A 92 7.84 11.64 13.50
N ARG A 93 7.25 11.81 14.70
CA ARG A 93 7.56 12.93 15.59
C ARG A 93 7.80 12.44 17.02
N GLY A 94 9.00 11.94 17.25
CA GLY A 94 9.43 11.48 18.58
C GLY A 94 10.94 11.38 18.72
N ASP A 95 11.73 12.18 17.99
CA ASP A 95 13.13 12.39 18.34
C ASP A 95 13.16 13.32 19.57
N ARG A 96 13.07 12.72 20.76
CA ARG A 96 13.35 13.39 22.03
C ARG A 96 14.82 13.16 22.36
N ALA A 97 15.71 13.70 21.53
CA ALA A 97 17.10 13.92 21.89
C ALA A 97 17.19 15.20 22.73
N ASP A 98 16.81 15.12 24.00
CA ASP A 98 17.10 16.15 25.01
C ASP A 98 17.35 15.46 26.36
N VAL A 99 18.40 14.65 26.42
CA VAL A 99 19.11 14.38 27.68
C VAL A 99 20.59 14.22 27.36
N ALA A 100 21.30 15.34 27.25
CA ALA A 100 22.66 15.52 27.74
C ALA A 100 23.14 16.92 27.36
N ASP A 101 23.07 17.85 28.32
CA ASP A 101 24.19 18.76 28.52
C ASP A 101 24.38 18.89 30.03
N VAL A 102 25.50 18.34 30.47
CA VAL A 102 26.06 18.47 31.81
C VAL A 102 27.20 19.47 31.66
N ASP A 103 27.46 20.22 32.75
CA ASP A 103 28.54 21.21 32.98
C ASP A 103 28.24 22.65 32.52
N GLU A 104 28.48 23.73 33.27
CA GLU A 104 29.23 23.99 34.51
C GLU A 104 28.91 25.45 34.91
N ALA A 105 28.87 25.78 36.21
CA ALA A 105 29.49 26.97 36.82
C ALA A 105 28.83 27.37 38.16
N ALA A 106 29.56 27.18 39.26
CA ALA A 106 29.46 28.02 40.46
C ALA A 106 30.30 29.33 40.23
N PRO A 107 30.41 30.33 41.15
CA PRO A 107 29.82 30.50 42.49
C PRO A 107 29.31 31.95 42.76
N THR A 108 29.22 32.32 44.06
CA THR A 108 29.03 33.65 44.74
C THR A 108 27.58 33.87 45.20
N GLY A 109 27.21 34.02 46.47
CA GLY A 109 27.90 34.53 47.65
C GLY A 109 27.03 35.66 48.23
N GLU A 110 26.51 35.48 49.44
CA GLU A 110 26.24 36.49 50.50
C GLU A 110 25.72 35.79 51.77
#